data_AF-A0A9D4IUK8-F1
#
_entry.id   AF-A0A9D4IUK8-F1
#
_cell.length_a   1.000
_cell.length_b   1.000
_cell.length_c   1.000
_cell.angle_alpha   90.00
_cell.angle_beta   90.00
_cell.angle_gamma   90.00
#
_symmetry.space_group_name_H-M   'P 1'
#
loop_
_entity.id
_entity.type
_entity.pdbx_description
1 polymer ?
#
loop_
_entity_poly.entity_id
_entity_poly.type
_entity_poly.pdbx_seq_one_letter_code
_entity_poly.pdbx_strand_id
1 'polypeptide(L)' 'MERRFGSNELPETSRAKFQQATQQPGKSLEDWADRVLTLATPAFRDLPDQFGQREAVSKFCQGCIDREAGKHACFERP' A
#
# COMPACT_ATOMS: atom_id res chain seq x y z
N MET A 1 6.47 34.78 10.65
CA MET A 1 6.45 34.14 9.31
C MET A 1 5.84 32.76 9.47
N GLU A 2 4.50 32.71 9.54
CA GLU A 2 3.77 31.47 9.80
C GLU A 2 3.37 30.85 8.47
N ARG A 3 4.23 29.97 7.94
CA ARG A 3 3.91 29.19 6.74
C ARG A 3 3.99 27.71 7.06
N ARG A 4 2.79 27.14 7.22
CA ARG A 4 2.41 25.76 6.91
C ARG A 4 3.03 24.67 7.81
N PHE A 5 2.35 24.40 8.91
CA PHE A 5 2.13 23.05 9.44
C PHE A 5 1.28 22.19 8.45
N GLY A 6 1.53 22.29 7.15
CA GLY A 6 1.09 21.30 6.18
C GLY A 6 2.18 20.26 6.17
N SER A 7 2.16 19.38 7.17
CA SER A 7 3.13 18.31 7.38
C SER A 7 3.50 17.68 6.04
N ASN A 8 4.66 18.06 5.51
CA ASN A 8 5.30 17.31 4.45
C ASN A 8 5.79 16.05 5.14
N GLU A 9 4.87 15.09 5.31
CA GLU A 9 5.15 13.84 5.99
C GLU A 9 6.41 13.27 5.37
N LEU A 10 7.43 13.06 6.20
CA LEU A 10 8.71 12.58 5.71
C LEU A 10 8.46 11.26 4.96
N PRO A 11 9.10 11.05 3.79
CA PRO A 11 8.96 9.81 3.03
C PRO A 11 9.19 8.57 3.92
N GLU A 12 10.08 8.66 4.90
CA GLU A 12 10.33 7.59 5.88
C GLU A 12 9.10 7.26 6.74
N THR A 13 8.37 8.27 7.22
CA THR A 13 7.13 8.08 7.99
C THR A 13 6.04 7.46 7.11
N SER A 14 5.92 7.91 5.87
CA SER A 14 4.97 7.34 4.89
C SER A 14 5.32 5.90 4.56
N ARG A 15 6.61 5.58 4.38
CA ARG A 15 7.11 4.21 4.18
C ARG A 15 6.83 3.33 5.38
N ALA A 16 7.03 3.83 6.60
CA ALA A 16 6.74 3.07 7.81
C ALA A 16 5.25 2.72 7.91
N LYS A 17 4.35 3.66 7.58
CA LYS A 17 2.90 3.39 7.52
C LYS A 17 2.53 2.41 6.41
N PHE A 18 3.14 2.55 5.24
CA PHE A 18 2.97 1.61 4.13
C PHE A 18 3.41 0.19 4.52
N GLN A 19 4.57 0.05 5.15
CA GLN A 19 5.11 -1.23 5.61
C GLN A 19 4.26 -1.90 6.69
N GLN A 20 3.63 -1.12 7.58
CA GLN A 20 2.76 -1.64 8.64
C GLN A 20 1.32 -1.88 8.20
N ALA A 21 0.93 -1.44 7.01
CA ALA A 21 -0.44 -1.57 6.53
C ALA A 21 -0.84 -3.04 6.34
N THR A 22 -2.06 -3.38 6.75
CA THR A 22 -2.74 -4.64 6.48
C THR A 22 -4.20 -4.36 6.19
N GLN A 23 -4.85 -5.25 5.45
CA GLN A 23 -6.29 -5.19 5.25
C GLN A 23 -6.97 -5.31 6.62
N GLN A 24 -7.97 -4.47 6.85
CA GLN A 24 -8.76 -4.51 8.08
C GLN A 24 -9.92 -5.50 7.95
N PRO A 25 -10.31 -6.20 9.02
CA PRO A 25 -11.46 -7.11 9.00
C PRO A 25 -12.72 -6.37 8.55
N GLY A 26 -13.47 -6.96 7.61
CA GLY A 26 -14.71 -6.37 7.08
C GLY A 26 -14.52 -5.28 6.01
N LYS A 27 -13.28 -4.97 5.58
CA LYS A 27 -13.02 -4.11 4.42
C LYS A 27 -12.91 -4.93 3.14
N SER A 28 -13.47 -4.41 2.05
CA SER A 28 -13.37 -5.04 0.73
C SER A 28 -11.93 -5.07 0.22
N LEU A 29 -11.66 -5.90 -0.79
CA LEU A 29 -10.37 -5.90 -1.47
C LEU A 29 -10.13 -4.58 -2.22
N GLU A 30 -11.18 -3.95 -2.74
CA GLU A 30 -11.11 -2.64 -3.41
C GLU A 30 -10.68 -1.55 -2.41
N ASP A 31 -11.32 -1.48 -1.24
CA ASP A 31 -10.94 -0.57 -0.16
C ASP A 31 -9.47 -0.77 0.28
N TRP A 32 -9.01 -2.03 0.28
CA TRP A 32 -7.63 -2.36 0.60
C TRP A 32 -6.67 -1.89 -0.50
N ALA A 33 -7.01 -2.12 -1.77
CA ALA A 33 -6.21 -1.66 -2.91
C ALA A 33 -6.06 -0.14 -2.93
N ASP A 34 -7.17 0.60 -2.76
CA ASP A 34 -7.16 2.06 -2.68
C ASP A 34 -6.30 2.56 -1.52
N ARG A 35 -6.38 1.90 -0.36
CA ARG A 35 -5.56 2.24 0.80
C ARG A 35 -4.07 2.04 0.52
N VAL A 36 -3.69 0.93 -0.11
CA VAL A 36 -2.29 0.64 -0.42
C VAL A 36 -1.73 1.65 -1.43
N LEU A 37 -2.50 2.00 -2.47
CA LEU A 37 -2.11 3.02 -3.45
C LEU A 37 -1.99 4.42 -2.83
N THR A 38 -2.92 4.77 -1.95
CA THR A 38 -2.89 6.04 -1.21
C THR A 38 -1.66 6.15 -0.32
N LEU A 39 -1.23 5.05 0.30
CA LEU A 39 -0.01 5.01 1.13
C LEU A 39 1.28 4.95 0.29
N ALA A 40 1.25 4.31 -0.88
CA ALA A 40 2.39 4.23 -1.78
C ALA A 40 2.80 5.59 -2.37
N THR A 41 1.81 6.43 -2.69
CA THR A 41 2.02 7.76 -3.30
C THR A 41 3.01 8.63 -2.50
N PRO A 42 2.80 8.91 -1.20
CA PRO A 42 3.76 9.69 -0.41
C PRO A 42 5.00 8.87 0.01
N ALA A 43 4.91 7.54 0.13
CA ALA A 43 6.03 6.68 0.53
C ALA A 43 7.13 6.59 -0.54
N PHE A 44 6.76 6.67 -1.82
CA PHE A 44 7.68 6.48 -2.95
C PHE A 44 7.70 7.68 -3.90
N ARG A 45 7.26 8.86 -3.44
CA ARG A 45 7.23 10.12 -4.23
C ARG A 45 8.56 10.50 -4.90
N ASP A 46 9.69 10.06 -4.33
CA ASP A 46 11.04 10.37 -4.82
C ASP A 46 11.59 9.27 -5.76
N LEU A 47 10.80 8.24 -6.02
CA LEU A 47 11.13 7.11 -6.89
C LEU A 47 10.24 7.13 -8.14
N PRO A 48 10.63 6.41 -9.21
CA PRO A 48 9.78 6.28 -10.40
C PRO A 48 8.41 5.68 -10.07
N ASP A 49 7.34 6.15 -10.71
CA ASP A 49 5.97 5.65 -10.49
C ASP A 49 5.84 4.12 -10.58
N GLN A 50 6.60 3.51 -11.49
CA GLN A 50 6.63 2.06 -11.66
C GLN A 50 7.13 1.34 -10.40
N PHE A 51 8.01 1.96 -9.62
CA PHE A 51 8.46 1.43 -8.34
C PHE A 51 7.34 1.43 -7.32
N GLY A 52 6.62 2.56 -7.17
CA GLY A 52 5.49 2.69 -6.26
C GLY A 52 4.37 1.68 -6.56
N GLN A 53 4.08 1.44 -7.85
CA GLN A 53 3.11 0.42 -8.26
C GLN A 53 3.56 -1.00 -7.91
N ARG A 54 4.83 -1.36 -8.16
CA ARG A 54 5.35 -2.69 -7.81
C ARG A 54 5.29 -2.95 -6.31
N GLU A 55 5.68 -1.96 -5.52
CA GLU A 55 5.60 -2.05 -4.06
C GLU A 55 4.15 -2.15 -3.59
N ALA A 56 3.23 -1.37 -4.18
CA ALA A 56 1.81 -1.44 -3.87
C ALA A 56 1.23 -2.83 -4.15
N VAL A 57 1.54 -3.44 -5.30
CA VAL A 57 1.08 -4.81 -5.61
C VAL A 57 1.64 -5.82 -4.62
N SER A 58 2.94 -5.76 -4.32
CA SER A 58 3.59 -6.63 -3.35
C SER A 58 2.92 -6.51 -1.96
N LYS A 59 2.70 -5.27 -1.52
CA LYS A 59 2.10 -4.97 -0.22
C LYS A 59 0.63 -5.39 -0.16
N PHE A 60 -0.11 -5.19 -1.24
CA PHE A 60 -1.50 -5.64 -1.36
C PHE A 60 -1.59 -7.15 -1.11
N CYS A 61 -0.79 -7.96 -1.81
CA CYS A 61 -0.75 -9.41 -1.64
C CYS A 61 -0.31 -9.83 -0.23
N GLN A 62 0.70 -9.17 0.35
CA GLN A 62 1.22 -9.50 1.68
C GLN A 62 0.28 -9.12 2.83
N GLY A 63 -0.46 -8.02 2.67
CA GLY A 63 -1.34 -7.46 3.71
C GLY A 63 -2.78 -7.93 3.64
N CYS A 64 -3.17 -8.71 2.63
CA CYS A 64 -4.50 -9.32 2.55
C CYS A 64 -4.74 -10.27 3.75
N ILE A 65 -5.95 -10.19 4.32
CA ILE A 65 -6.37 -11.08 5.42
C ILE A 65 -6.49 -12.52 4.91
N ASP A 66 -7.03 -12.68 3.71
CA ASP A 66 -7.14 -13.98 3.06
C ASP A 66 -5.87 -14.31 2.29
N ARG A 67 -4.89 -14.82 3.03
CA ARG A 67 -3.61 -15.28 2.49
C ARG A 67 -3.77 -16.53 1.61
N GLU A 68 -4.87 -17.27 1.74
CA GLU A 68 -5.16 -18.48 0.94
C GLU A 68 -5.89 -18.14 -0.39
N ALA A 69 -6.66 -17.06 -0.47
CA ALA A 69 -7.16 -16.54 -1.75
C ALA A 69 -6.02 -16.15 -2.71
N GLY A 70 -4.93 -15.59 -2.18
CA GLY A 70 -3.70 -15.33 -2.96
C GLY A 70 -3.01 -16.60 -3.45
N LYS A 71 -3.11 -17.71 -2.71
CA LYS A 71 -2.67 -19.03 -3.18
C LYS A 71 -3.55 -19.53 -4.31
N HIS A 72 -4.88 -19.46 -4.19
CA HIS A 72 -5.78 -19.90 -5.25
C HIS A 72 -5.54 -19.14 -6.57
N ALA A 73 -5.35 -17.82 -6.55
CA ALA A 73 -5.02 -17.05 -7.76
C ALA A 73 -3.67 -17.43 -8.40
N CYS A 74 -2.69 -17.91 -7.62
CA CYS A 74 -1.39 -18.38 -8.13
C CYS A 74 -1.40 -19.84 -8.58
N PHE A 75 -2.31 -20.67 -8.07
CA PHE A 75 -2.37 -22.11 -8.35
C PHE A 75 -3.52 -22.53 -9.29
N GLU A 76 -4.51 -21.67 -9.54
CA GLU A 76 -5.54 -21.91 -10.54
C GLU A 76 -5.11 -21.35 -11.90
N ARG A 77 -4.36 -22.18 -12.64
CA ARG A 77 -4.27 -22.02 -14.11
C ARG A 77 -5.55 -22.57 -14.75
N PRO A 78 -6.00 -21.99 -15.88
CA PRO A 78 -7.16 -22.46 -16.64
C PRO A 78 -6.96 -23.86 -17.23
#